data_AF-R9HAF5-F1
#
_entry.id   AF-R9HAF5-F1
#
_cell.length_a   1.000
_cell.length_b   1.000
_cell.length_c   1.000
_cell.angle_alpha   90.00
_cell.angle_beta   90.00
_cell.angle_gamma   90.00
#
_symmetry.space_group_name_H-M   'P 1'
#
loop_
_entity.id
_entity.type
_entity.pdbx_description
1 polymer ?
#
loop_
_entity_poly.entity_id
_entity_poly.type
_entity_poly.pdbx_seq_one_letter_code
_entity_poly.pdbx_strand_id
1 'polypeptide(L)'
;MNKILYLTTMVIAAGMFLLMSCQGNRSTKKHISQSIADSLKGHCPLVVYFSRAGENYIVGKVKKGNTAYVAEEITELTGADIYEIKAVKDYESLSYEEMLATVREEHEQGTMPEFTTDLRDTKKYDVIFIGGPVWWGTYPRVMQSFFRKFNLNGKILIPFTTHEGSGLGNTKTELQNAYLDATILDGFSITGHEARTPQAHDAIRQWLESLSFNANVSRTSADAVTGATRLHKDCTSLGEAMSRNRTASVKATYRDGREEELEMVVYGSVDMGDGLLWSATNLGASEPWKPGDHYAWGETAPKKSYTESNYAYLNKNIGDDISHTWYDAASVTLGGDWHIPTYEQWHTLLRNCGHEFVTINGIKGHLLKAGNGNLLFIPGNGYVYDEAVGTPNEGFYWAATVSDSVNAYVTYLPENSWGQSNYGRYIGIGIRPVRTNNINIASEKDDLK
;
A
#
# COMPACT_ATOMS: atom_id res chain seq x y z
N MET A 1 -80.19 -5.11 26.52
CA MET A 1 -80.26 -3.64 26.59
C MET A 1 -78.87 -3.08 26.26
N ASN A 2 -78.78 -2.27 25.20
CA ASN A 2 -77.71 -1.32 24.84
C ASN A 2 -76.26 -1.78 24.52
N LYS A 3 -76.00 -1.84 23.20
CA LYS A 3 -75.11 -0.96 22.40
C LYS A 3 -73.56 -1.02 22.51
N ILE A 4 -72.96 -1.30 21.33
CA ILE A 4 -71.85 -0.59 20.62
C ILE A 4 -70.39 -1.07 20.83
N LEU A 5 -69.87 -1.74 19.79
CA LEU A 5 -68.66 -1.47 18.98
C LEU A 5 -67.45 -0.77 19.63
N TYR A 6 -66.24 -1.34 19.55
CA TYR A 6 -65.09 -0.77 18.80
C TYR A 6 -63.89 -1.75 18.75
N LEU A 7 -63.38 -1.87 17.53
CA LEU A 7 -62.16 -2.53 17.06
C LEU A 7 -60.93 -1.71 17.51
N THR A 8 -59.85 -2.32 18.04
CA THR A 8 -58.45 -1.82 17.91
C THR A 8 -57.37 -2.79 18.42
N THR A 9 -56.41 -3.06 17.53
CA THR A 9 -54.95 -3.29 17.71
C THR A 9 -54.39 -4.58 18.33
N MET A 10 -53.78 -5.38 17.44
CA MET A 10 -52.62 -6.26 17.63
C MET A 10 -51.40 -5.56 18.28
N VAL A 11 -50.47 -6.41 18.75
CA VAL A 11 -49.03 -6.22 19.03
C VAL A 11 -48.66 -6.24 20.52
N ILE A 12 -48.42 -7.45 21.05
CA ILE A 12 -47.48 -7.67 22.17
C ILE A 12 -46.70 -8.96 21.87
N ALA A 13 -45.56 -8.84 21.18
CA ALA A 13 -44.51 -9.85 21.13
C ALA A 13 -43.21 -9.26 20.52
N ALA A 14 -42.65 -8.24 21.16
CA ALA A 14 -41.31 -7.74 20.82
C ALA A 14 -40.70 -7.06 22.05
N GLY A 15 -40.23 -7.87 22.98
CA GLY A 15 -39.68 -7.36 24.25
C GLY A 15 -38.74 -8.34 24.94
N MET A 16 -37.88 -9.04 24.18
CA MET A 16 -36.81 -9.85 24.78
C MET A 16 -35.66 -10.21 23.82
N PHE A 17 -35.22 -9.27 22.97
CA PHE A 17 -34.01 -9.46 22.15
C PHE A 17 -33.30 -8.11 21.94
N LEU A 18 -32.63 -7.59 22.97
CA LEU A 18 -31.78 -6.39 22.82
C LEU A 18 -30.70 -6.24 23.92
N LEU A 19 -30.11 -7.35 24.39
CA LEU A 19 -29.02 -7.30 25.38
C LEU A 19 -27.77 -8.15 25.04
N MET A 20 -27.55 -8.53 23.78
CA MET A 20 -26.36 -9.34 23.41
C MET A 20 -25.36 -8.72 22.42
N SER A 21 -25.51 -7.47 21.97
CA SER A 21 -24.54 -6.87 21.03
C SER A 21 -23.38 -6.07 21.65
N CYS A 22 -23.35 -5.86 22.98
CA CYS A 22 -22.28 -5.08 23.63
C CYS A 22 -21.10 -5.90 24.17
N GLN A 23 -21.18 -7.24 24.20
CA GLN A 23 -20.11 -8.09 24.75
C GLN A 23 -19.10 -8.55 23.70
N GLY A 24 -19.54 -8.88 22.47
CA GLY A 24 -18.64 -9.31 21.39
C GLY A 24 -17.63 -8.24 20.97
N ASN A 25 -18.05 -6.97 20.91
CA ASN A 25 -17.19 -5.86 20.50
C ASN A 25 -16.15 -5.47 21.58
N ARG A 26 -16.43 -5.75 22.86
CA ARG A 26 -15.51 -5.47 23.99
C ARG A 26 -14.40 -6.51 24.11
N SER A 27 -14.71 -7.78 23.85
CA SER A 27 -13.73 -8.88 23.86
C SER A 27 -12.67 -8.70 22.77
N THR A 28 -13.11 -8.39 21.54
CA THR A 28 -12.22 -8.20 20.39
C THR A 28 -11.36 -6.95 20.54
N LYS A 29 -11.92 -5.80 20.94
CA LYS A 29 -11.12 -4.58 21.24
C LYS A 29 -10.07 -4.82 22.33
N LYS A 30 -10.40 -5.59 23.36
CA LYS A 30 -9.46 -5.92 24.45
C LYS A 30 -8.33 -6.83 23.97
N HIS A 31 -8.62 -7.79 23.10
CA HIS A 31 -7.61 -8.71 22.56
C HIS A 31 -6.67 -8.03 21.54
N ILE A 32 -7.16 -7.02 20.83
CA ILE A 32 -6.38 -6.23 19.86
C ILE A 32 -5.50 -5.20 20.57
N SER A 33 -6.02 -4.46 21.55
CA SER A 33 -5.17 -3.59 22.37
C SER A 33 -4.06 -4.39 23.08
N GLN A 34 -4.31 -5.67 23.39
CA GLN A 34 -3.31 -6.57 23.94
C GLN A 34 -2.20 -6.94 22.93
N SER A 35 -2.48 -7.15 21.63
CA SER A 35 -1.44 -7.50 20.65
C SER A 35 -0.44 -6.37 20.41
N ILE A 36 -0.94 -5.12 20.27
CA ILE A 36 -0.09 -3.93 20.14
C ILE A 36 0.70 -3.68 21.45
N ALA A 37 0.06 -3.84 22.60
CA ALA A 37 0.74 -3.73 23.89
C ALA A 37 1.83 -4.81 24.07
N ASP A 38 1.58 -6.02 23.56
CA ASP A 38 2.54 -7.13 23.61
C ASP A 38 3.73 -6.89 22.67
N SER A 39 3.52 -6.29 21.48
CA SER A 39 4.62 -5.96 20.55
C SER A 39 5.53 -4.85 21.08
N LEU A 40 4.97 -3.91 21.87
CA LEU A 40 5.72 -2.85 22.55
C LEU A 40 6.20 -3.25 23.95
N LYS A 41 6.03 -4.50 24.36
CA LYS A 41 6.38 -4.96 25.70
C LYS A 41 7.89 -4.84 25.95
N GLY A 42 8.26 -4.11 26.99
CA GLY A 42 9.66 -3.84 27.32
C GLY A 42 10.22 -2.58 26.65
N HIS A 43 9.45 -1.94 25.77
CA HIS A 43 9.73 -0.63 25.21
C HIS A 43 9.01 0.47 26.01
N CYS A 44 9.53 1.68 25.90
CA CYS A 44 8.95 2.91 26.43
C CYS A 44 8.62 3.82 25.24
N PRO A 45 7.40 3.71 24.66
CA PRO A 45 7.04 4.43 23.46
C PRO A 45 6.71 5.90 23.74
N LEU A 46 7.03 6.75 22.77
CA LEU A 46 6.76 8.19 22.76
C LEU A 46 6.13 8.59 21.43
N VAL A 47 5.09 9.39 21.46
CA VAL A 47 4.55 10.12 20.31
C VAL A 47 4.99 11.57 20.41
N VAL A 48 5.80 12.05 19.47
CA VAL A 48 6.12 13.47 19.31
C VAL A 48 5.53 13.96 18.01
N TYR A 49 4.74 15.03 18.02
CA TYR A 49 4.14 15.52 16.78
C TYR A 49 3.98 17.03 16.72
N PHE A 50 3.96 17.60 15.53
CA PHE A 50 3.45 18.94 15.27
C PHE A 50 2.09 18.83 14.58
N SER A 51 1.12 19.66 14.96
CA SER A 51 -0.15 19.75 14.23
C SER A 51 -0.63 21.19 14.13
N ARG A 52 -1.21 21.55 12.98
CA ARG A 52 -1.74 22.88 12.73
C ARG A 52 -3.27 22.87 12.72
N ALA A 53 -3.88 23.58 13.65
CA ALA A 53 -5.29 24.00 13.55
C ALA A 53 -5.43 25.21 12.62
N GLY A 54 -6.65 25.74 12.43
CA GLY A 54 -6.93 26.80 11.47
C GLY A 54 -7.30 26.28 10.09
N GLU A 55 -7.08 27.06 9.04
CA GLU A 55 -7.53 26.74 7.68
C GLU A 55 -6.62 25.72 6.98
N ASN A 56 -7.15 24.53 6.71
CA ASN A 56 -6.45 23.42 6.06
C ASN A 56 -7.01 23.15 4.65
N TYR A 57 -6.14 22.69 3.75
CA TYR A 57 -6.53 22.28 2.40
C TYR A 57 -7.58 21.15 2.46
N ILE A 58 -8.63 21.22 1.64
CA ILE A 58 -9.79 20.31 1.55
C ILE A 58 -10.67 20.28 2.82
N VAL A 59 -10.08 20.14 4.00
CA VAL A 59 -10.80 20.00 5.28
C VAL A 59 -11.44 21.32 5.75
N GLY A 60 -10.88 22.46 5.35
CA GLY A 60 -11.34 23.79 5.75
C GLY A 60 -10.82 24.21 7.14
N LYS A 61 -11.52 25.16 7.77
CA LYS A 61 -11.11 25.73 9.06
C LYS A 61 -11.47 24.83 10.23
N VAL A 62 -10.46 24.38 10.97
CA VAL A 62 -10.59 23.38 12.03
C VAL A 62 -10.01 23.86 13.36
N LYS A 63 -10.57 23.39 14.48
CA LYS A 63 -10.09 23.72 15.84
C LYS A 63 -8.97 22.82 16.35
N LYS A 64 -8.79 21.67 15.71
CA LYS A 64 -7.77 20.66 16.01
C LYS A 64 -7.17 20.23 14.67
N GLY A 65 -5.84 20.20 14.57
CA GLY A 65 -5.15 19.78 13.36
C GLY A 65 -5.31 18.29 13.08
N ASN A 66 -5.14 17.89 11.82
CA ASN A 66 -5.36 16.51 11.38
C ASN A 66 -4.37 15.54 12.03
N THR A 67 -3.10 15.93 12.13
CA THR A 67 -2.03 15.12 12.74
C THR A 67 -2.28 14.83 14.22
N ALA A 68 -2.93 15.74 14.94
CA ALA A 68 -3.29 15.52 16.34
C ALA A 68 -4.31 14.37 16.51
N TYR A 69 -5.18 14.12 15.53
CA TYR A 69 -6.08 12.95 15.59
C TYR A 69 -5.29 11.64 15.49
N VAL A 70 -4.33 11.58 14.57
CA VAL A 70 -3.47 10.40 14.40
C VAL A 70 -2.59 10.18 15.63
N ALA A 71 -2.00 11.25 16.19
CA ALA A 71 -1.15 11.18 17.37
C ALA A 71 -1.89 10.66 18.61
N GLU A 72 -3.11 11.16 18.84
CA GLU A 72 -3.96 10.71 19.95
C GLU A 72 -4.40 9.26 19.78
N GLU A 73 -4.72 8.83 18.56
CA GLU A 73 -5.10 7.44 18.27
C GLU A 73 -3.93 6.47 18.51
N ILE A 74 -2.73 6.82 18.03
CA ILE A 74 -1.51 6.04 18.33
C ILE A 74 -1.32 5.94 19.85
N THR A 75 -1.49 7.05 20.55
CA THR A 75 -1.35 7.10 22.02
C THR A 75 -2.37 6.20 22.72
N GLU A 76 -3.63 6.22 22.29
CA GLU A 76 -4.70 5.39 22.84
C GLU A 76 -4.42 3.89 22.63
N LEU A 77 -3.92 3.51 21.45
CA LEU A 77 -3.65 2.11 21.11
C LEU A 77 -2.36 1.56 21.71
N THR A 78 -1.35 2.40 21.94
CA THR A 78 -0.01 1.98 22.38
C THR A 78 0.26 2.25 23.86
N GLY A 79 -0.48 3.18 24.49
CA GLY A 79 -0.16 3.68 25.83
C GLY A 79 1.10 4.55 25.89
N ALA A 80 1.58 5.05 24.75
CA ALA A 80 2.75 5.92 24.67
C ALA A 80 2.56 7.24 25.43
N ASP A 81 3.68 7.83 25.88
CA ASP A 81 3.65 9.24 26.28
C ASP A 81 3.45 10.11 25.02
N ILE A 82 2.76 11.25 25.12
CA ILE A 82 2.47 12.14 23.99
C ILE A 82 2.97 13.56 24.24
N TYR A 83 3.67 14.13 23.26
CA TYR A 83 4.18 15.50 23.28
C TYR A 83 3.92 16.21 21.96
N GLU A 84 3.23 17.33 22.04
CA GLU A 84 3.05 18.21 20.90
C GLU A 84 4.20 19.23 20.82
N ILE A 85 4.81 19.35 19.65
CA ILE A 85 5.75 20.41 19.27
C ILE A 85 4.92 21.69 19.07
N LYS A 86 5.06 22.66 19.96
CA LYS A 86 4.36 23.94 19.91
C LYS A 86 5.29 25.00 19.33
N ALA A 87 5.01 25.45 18.12
CA ALA A 87 5.72 26.56 17.50
C ALA A 87 5.49 27.86 18.28
N VAL A 88 6.52 28.70 18.39
CA VAL A 88 6.36 30.09 18.85
C VAL A 88 5.62 30.91 17.80
N LYS A 89 5.89 30.63 16.52
CA LYS A 89 5.20 31.24 15.39
C LYS A 89 3.76 30.74 15.33
N ASP A 90 2.82 31.68 15.27
CA ASP A 90 1.39 31.38 15.18
C ASP A 90 0.99 31.03 13.75
N TYR A 91 1.16 29.76 13.38
CA TYR A 91 0.70 29.24 12.09
C TYR A 91 -0.83 29.07 12.02
N GLU A 92 -1.53 29.05 13.16
CA GLU A 92 -2.97 28.77 13.20
C GLU A 92 -3.81 29.97 12.74
N SER A 93 -3.33 31.19 12.98
CA SER A 93 -4.00 32.42 12.54
C SER A 93 -3.84 32.72 11.05
N LEU A 94 -2.83 32.13 10.39
CA LEU A 94 -2.60 32.30 8.95
C LEU A 94 -3.72 31.62 8.14
N SER A 95 -4.19 32.29 7.08
CA SER A 95 -4.97 31.65 6.02
C SER A 95 -4.14 30.56 5.31
N TYR A 96 -4.80 29.72 4.51
CA TYR A 96 -4.08 28.70 3.75
C TYR A 96 -3.02 29.28 2.80
N GLU A 97 -3.34 30.36 2.08
CA GLU A 97 -2.43 31.00 1.13
C GLU A 97 -1.23 31.66 1.85
N GLU A 98 -1.47 32.35 2.95
CA GLU A 98 -0.41 32.94 3.78
C GLU A 98 0.49 31.87 4.39
N MET A 99 -0.10 30.75 4.82
CA MET A 99 0.65 29.60 5.31
C MET A 99 1.57 29.06 4.21
N LEU A 100 1.06 28.82 3.00
CA LEU A 100 1.87 28.34 1.87
C LEU A 100 3.05 29.27 1.55
N ALA A 101 2.81 30.58 1.48
CA ALA A 101 3.86 31.57 1.26
C ALA A 101 4.91 31.54 2.37
N THR A 102 4.46 31.49 3.62
CA THR A 102 5.32 31.44 4.80
C THR A 102 6.20 30.19 4.82
N VAL A 103 5.63 29.00 4.62
CA VAL A 103 6.40 27.75 4.69
C VAL A 103 7.33 27.58 3.50
N ARG A 104 6.98 28.19 2.36
CA ARG A 104 7.88 28.27 1.18
C ARG A 104 9.10 29.12 1.50
N GLU A 105 8.90 30.32 2.04
CA GLU A 105 10.00 31.21 2.41
C GLU A 105 10.90 30.56 3.46
N GLU A 106 10.32 29.94 4.49
CA GLU A 106 11.09 29.18 5.50
C GLU A 106 11.88 28.04 4.88
N HIS A 107 11.33 27.37 3.86
CA HIS A 107 12.04 26.34 3.14
C HIS A 107 13.21 26.90 2.33
N GLU A 108 12.97 27.91 1.49
CA GLU A 108 13.96 28.54 0.60
C GLU A 108 15.10 29.22 1.38
N GLN A 109 14.80 29.84 2.53
CA GLN A 109 15.79 30.52 3.37
C GLN A 109 16.48 29.59 4.38
N GLY A 110 16.01 28.34 4.52
CA GLY A 110 16.51 27.42 5.56
C GLY A 110 16.21 27.90 6.98
N THR A 111 15.12 28.66 7.15
CA THR A 111 14.70 29.19 8.45
C THR A 111 14.38 28.04 9.41
N MET A 112 14.78 28.20 10.67
CA MET A 112 14.57 27.23 11.75
C MET A 112 13.65 27.86 12.82
N PRO A 113 12.32 27.78 12.68
CA PRO A 113 11.37 28.40 13.60
C PRO A 113 11.55 27.92 15.05
N GLU A 114 11.36 28.82 16.01
CA GLU A 114 11.42 28.49 17.43
C GLU A 114 10.18 27.70 17.90
N PHE A 115 10.37 26.92 18.97
CA PHE A 115 9.32 26.12 19.61
C PHE A 115 9.51 26.11 21.13
N THR A 116 8.43 25.89 21.87
CA THR A 116 8.40 25.96 23.35
C THR A 116 8.40 24.58 24.02
N THR A 117 8.21 23.50 23.26
CA THR A 117 8.17 22.13 23.79
C THR A 117 9.50 21.71 24.41
N ASP A 118 9.42 21.11 25.60
CA ASP A 118 10.58 20.60 26.33
C ASP A 118 10.40 19.12 26.68
N LEU A 119 11.18 18.26 26.04
CA LEU A 119 11.28 16.84 26.37
C LEU A 119 12.37 16.66 27.42
N ARG A 120 11.97 16.80 28.68
CA ARG A 120 12.88 16.81 29.84
C ARG A 120 13.71 15.54 30.00
N ASP A 121 13.21 14.40 29.57
CA ASP A 121 13.95 13.13 29.62
C ASP A 121 13.67 12.28 28.38
N THR A 122 14.48 12.45 27.34
CA THR A 122 14.41 11.62 26.13
C THR A 122 15.08 10.25 26.31
N LYS A 123 15.83 10.01 27.40
CA LYS A 123 16.62 8.78 27.56
C LYS A 123 15.78 7.57 27.88
N LYS A 124 14.67 7.76 28.61
CA LYS A 124 13.77 6.66 28.98
C LYS A 124 13.04 6.03 27.78
N TYR A 125 12.90 6.76 26.67
CA TYR A 125 12.21 6.27 25.48
C TYR A 125 13.16 5.60 24.50
N ASP A 126 12.69 4.53 23.87
CA ASP A 126 13.43 3.76 22.87
C ASP A 126 12.66 3.59 21.56
N VAL A 127 11.33 3.72 21.57
CA VAL A 127 10.47 3.79 20.38
C VAL A 127 9.82 5.18 20.31
N ILE A 128 10.00 5.87 19.19
CA ILE A 128 9.47 7.23 18.99
C ILE A 128 8.70 7.33 17.68
N PHE A 129 7.39 7.55 17.79
CA PHE A 129 6.54 7.95 16.68
C PHE A 129 6.68 9.45 16.45
N ILE A 130 7.03 9.87 15.23
CA ILE A 130 7.30 11.28 14.89
C ILE A 130 6.26 11.77 13.87
N GLY A 131 5.41 12.70 14.27
CA GLY A 131 4.22 13.12 13.52
C GLY A 131 4.24 14.53 12.98
N GLY A 132 3.86 14.74 11.73
CA GLY A 132 3.67 16.10 11.21
C GLY A 132 2.82 16.18 9.94
N PRO A 133 2.21 17.33 9.63
CA PRO A 133 1.68 17.57 8.29
C PRO A 133 2.83 17.61 7.28
N VAL A 134 2.61 17.17 6.04
CA VAL A 134 3.61 17.35 4.98
C VAL A 134 3.55 18.78 4.44
N TRP A 135 4.60 19.56 4.68
CA TRP A 135 4.77 20.91 4.11
C TRP A 135 5.99 20.91 3.21
N TRP A 136 5.82 21.31 1.94
CA TRP A 136 6.89 21.29 0.93
C TRP A 136 7.63 19.94 0.83
N GLY A 137 6.86 18.84 0.89
CA GLY A 137 7.40 17.50 0.68
C GLY A 137 8.15 16.90 1.87
N THR A 138 8.16 17.53 3.05
CA THR A 138 8.77 16.97 4.27
C THR A 138 8.08 17.48 5.54
N TYR A 139 8.65 17.22 6.72
CA TYR A 139 8.18 17.78 7.98
C TYR A 139 8.30 19.32 8.00
N PRO A 140 7.41 20.03 8.71
CA PRO A 140 7.53 21.46 8.93
C PRO A 140 8.89 21.84 9.52
N ARG A 141 9.44 23.00 9.11
CA ARG A 141 10.77 23.46 9.60
C ARG A 141 10.84 23.57 11.13
N VAL A 142 9.74 23.85 11.82
CA VAL A 142 9.70 23.84 13.30
C VAL A 142 10.03 22.46 13.90
N MET A 143 9.67 21.37 13.21
CA MET A 143 10.06 20.02 13.63
C MET A 143 11.56 19.77 13.41
N GLN A 144 12.14 20.35 12.36
CA GLN A 144 13.60 20.29 12.17
C GLN A 144 14.34 21.06 13.28
N SER A 145 13.79 22.18 13.76
CA SER A 145 14.33 22.88 14.93
C SER A 145 14.32 21.97 16.16
N PHE A 146 13.23 21.23 16.32
CA PHE A 146 13.11 20.22 17.37
C PHE A 146 14.15 19.10 17.21
N PHE A 147 14.37 18.59 15.99
CA PHE A 147 15.38 17.55 15.75
C PHE A 147 16.81 17.98 16.08
N ARG A 148 17.12 19.26 15.85
CA ARG A 148 18.44 19.81 16.21
C ARG A 148 18.63 19.98 17.72
N LYS A 149 17.55 20.09 18.50
CA LYS A 149 17.63 20.29 19.95
C LYS A 149 17.75 18.98 20.72
N PHE A 150 17.05 17.93 20.29
CA PHE A 150 16.97 16.66 21.02
C PHE A 150 17.67 15.54 20.27
N ASN A 151 18.63 14.89 20.92
CA ASN A 151 19.29 13.72 20.33
C ASN A 151 18.42 12.46 20.50
N LEU A 152 18.00 11.87 19.38
CA LEU A 152 17.23 10.63 19.32
C LEU A 152 18.01 9.45 18.72
N ASN A 153 19.32 9.58 18.55
CA ASN A 153 20.18 8.47 18.11
C ASN A 153 20.12 7.27 19.09
N GLY A 154 20.32 6.07 18.56
CA GLY A 154 20.22 4.81 19.30
C GLY A 154 18.79 4.35 19.59
N LYS A 155 17.79 5.04 19.03
CA LYS A 155 16.35 4.75 19.23
C LYS A 155 15.73 4.27 17.93
N ILE A 156 14.54 3.69 18.05
CA ILE A 156 13.66 3.35 16.92
C ILE A 156 12.78 4.57 16.62
N LEU A 157 12.88 5.14 15.43
CA LEU A 157 12.05 6.28 14.99
C LEU A 157 11.08 5.83 13.89
N ILE A 158 9.83 6.25 14.02
CA ILE A 158 8.73 5.80 13.17
C ILE A 158 7.98 7.02 12.67
N PRO A 159 8.17 7.44 11.41
CA PRO A 159 7.52 8.64 10.89
C PRO A 159 6.02 8.39 10.72
N PHE A 160 5.20 9.40 11.01
CA PHE A 160 3.83 9.44 10.49
C PHE A 160 3.47 10.83 9.99
N THR A 161 2.61 10.90 8.98
CA THR A 161 2.23 12.15 8.36
C THR A 161 0.74 12.28 8.12
N THR A 162 0.28 13.53 8.08
CA THR A 162 -0.98 13.88 7.42
C THR A 162 -0.71 14.70 6.17
N HIS A 163 -1.37 14.39 5.07
CA HIS A 163 -1.15 15.03 3.76
C HIS A 163 -2.46 15.22 3.00
N GLU A 164 -2.38 15.74 1.77
CA GLU A 164 -3.50 15.70 0.81
C GLU A 164 -3.04 15.20 -0.57
N GLY A 165 -1.96 14.41 -0.58
CA GLY A 165 -1.47 13.70 -1.78
C GLY A 165 0.01 13.33 -1.76
N SER A 166 0.75 13.71 -0.71
CA SER A 166 2.21 13.54 -0.64
C SER A 166 2.69 12.25 0.03
N GLY A 167 1.80 11.46 0.64
CA GLY A 167 2.19 10.30 1.44
C GLY A 167 3.08 10.71 2.62
N LEU A 168 4.16 9.96 2.84
CA LEU A 168 5.19 10.30 3.83
C LEU A 168 6.09 11.48 3.41
N GLY A 169 6.09 11.88 2.13
CA GLY A 169 7.11 12.79 1.60
C GLY A 169 8.53 12.27 1.88
N ASN A 170 9.46 13.19 2.14
CA ASN A 170 10.87 12.91 2.45
C ASN A 170 11.15 12.73 3.95
N THR A 171 10.11 12.49 4.77
CA THR A 171 10.24 12.44 6.23
C THR A 171 11.19 11.35 6.74
N LYS A 172 11.18 10.17 6.11
CA LYS A 172 12.12 9.08 6.43
C LYS A 172 13.57 9.52 6.21
N THR A 173 13.87 10.10 5.05
CA THR A 173 15.19 10.63 4.70
C THR A 173 15.63 11.76 5.65
N GLU A 174 14.72 12.67 6.00
CA GLU A 174 14.97 13.73 6.97
C GLU A 174 15.41 13.15 8.32
N LEU A 175 14.71 12.13 8.82
CA LEU A 175 15.05 11.48 10.08
C LEU A 175 16.39 10.72 10.01
N GLN A 176 16.67 10.04 8.89
CA GLN A 176 17.95 9.36 8.66
C GLN A 176 19.12 10.36 8.68
N ASN A 177 18.94 11.52 8.06
CA ASN A 177 19.97 12.58 8.04
C ASN A 177 20.13 13.25 9.41
N ALA A 178 19.03 13.44 10.14
CA ALA A 178 19.06 14.03 11.48
C ALA A 178 19.65 13.08 12.54
N TYR A 179 19.45 11.77 12.39
CA TYR A 179 19.82 10.76 13.37
C TYR A 179 20.49 9.55 12.72
N LEU A 180 21.78 9.68 12.43
CA LEU A 180 22.59 8.68 11.71
C LEU A 180 22.70 7.32 12.42
N ASP A 181 22.49 7.28 13.74
CA ASP A 181 22.59 6.07 14.56
C ASP A 181 21.22 5.66 15.14
N ALA A 182 20.13 6.19 14.60
CA ALA A 182 18.78 5.71 14.90
C ALA A 182 18.35 4.62 13.91
N THR A 183 17.49 3.71 14.37
CA THR A 183 16.80 2.75 13.52
C THR A 183 15.52 3.39 13.02
N ILE A 184 15.39 3.62 11.71
CA ILE A 184 14.18 4.24 11.14
C ILE A 184 13.30 3.14 10.53
N LEU A 185 12.11 2.91 11.11
CA LEU A 185 11.13 1.98 10.56
C LEU A 185 10.25 2.66 9.50
N ASP A 186 9.46 1.85 8.80
CA ASP A 186 8.45 2.35 7.88
C ASP A 186 7.35 3.11 8.62
N GLY A 187 6.88 4.17 7.98
CA GLY A 187 5.96 5.11 8.57
C GLY A 187 4.50 4.88 8.18
N PHE A 188 3.64 5.77 8.67
CA PHE A 188 2.22 5.81 8.34
C PHE A 188 1.82 7.17 7.78
N SER A 189 1.13 7.17 6.65
CA SER A 189 0.58 8.41 6.08
C SER A 189 -0.92 8.27 5.86
N ILE A 190 -1.67 9.31 6.17
CA ILE A 190 -3.10 9.39 5.93
C ILE A 190 -3.47 10.78 5.41
N THR A 191 -4.50 10.89 4.58
CA THR A 191 -4.95 12.22 4.17
C THR A 191 -5.61 12.97 5.34
N GLY A 192 -5.56 14.30 5.31
CA GLY A 192 -6.12 15.13 6.37
C GLY A 192 -7.63 14.96 6.53
N HIS A 193 -8.35 14.82 5.42
CA HIS A 193 -9.78 14.56 5.42
C HIS A 193 -10.13 13.14 5.93
N GLU A 194 -9.31 12.13 5.62
CA GLU A 194 -9.50 10.76 6.13
C GLU A 194 -9.14 10.62 7.61
N ALA A 195 -8.13 11.35 8.11
CA ALA A 195 -7.67 11.30 9.50
C ALA A 195 -8.75 11.60 10.56
N ARG A 196 -9.88 12.16 10.13
CA ARG A 196 -11.03 12.52 10.99
C ARG A 196 -12.16 11.50 10.95
N THR A 197 -12.03 10.49 10.11
CA THR A 197 -13.06 9.50 9.87
C THR A 197 -12.91 8.32 10.84
N PRO A 198 -13.99 7.58 11.15
CA PRO A 198 -13.90 6.34 11.92
C PRO A 198 -12.95 5.30 11.30
N GLN A 199 -12.78 5.33 9.98
CA GLN A 199 -11.89 4.41 9.24
C GLN A 199 -10.42 4.65 9.56
N ALA A 200 -10.03 5.87 9.99
CA ALA A 200 -8.66 6.16 10.39
C ALA A 200 -8.19 5.30 11.57
N HIS A 201 -9.07 5.07 12.55
CA HIS A 201 -8.79 4.21 13.70
C HIS A 201 -8.42 2.79 13.25
N ASP A 202 -9.15 2.24 12.29
CA ASP A 202 -8.89 0.90 11.76
C ASP A 202 -7.54 0.82 11.04
N ALA A 203 -7.22 1.85 10.22
CA ALA A 203 -5.96 1.92 9.48
C ALA A 203 -4.75 2.09 10.41
N ILE A 204 -4.85 2.98 11.42
CA ILE A 204 -3.77 3.23 12.39
C ILE A 204 -3.50 1.97 13.20
N ARG A 205 -4.56 1.29 13.67
CA ARG A 205 -4.42 0.03 14.40
C ARG A 205 -3.75 -1.06 13.56
N GLN A 206 -4.21 -1.30 12.34
CA GLN A 206 -3.62 -2.33 11.47
C GLN A 206 -2.14 -2.04 11.20
N TRP A 207 -1.79 -0.77 10.99
CA TRP A 207 -0.40 -0.36 10.86
C TRP A 207 0.40 -0.67 12.13
N LEU A 208 -0.09 -0.30 13.31
CA LEU A 208 0.59 -0.59 14.58
C LEU A 208 0.78 -2.09 14.83
N GLU A 209 -0.20 -2.92 14.46
CA GLU A 209 -0.10 -4.39 14.55
C GLU A 209 0.97 -4.98 13.61
N SER A 210 1.29 -4.30 12.52
CA SER A 210 2.33 -4.72 11.57
C SER A 210 3.75 -4.39 12.01
N LEU A 211 3.93 -3.51 13.00
CA LEU A 211 5.25 -3.08 13.44
C LEU A 211 5.99 -4.19 14.19
N SER A 212 7.25 -4.38 13.83
CA SER A 212 8.19 -5.28 14.52
C SER A 212 9.37 -4.49 15.04
N PHE A 213 9.64 -4.62 16.34
CA PHE A 213 10.67 -3.84 17.07
C PHE A 213 11.96 -4.63 17.34
N ASN A 214 12.15 -5.79 16.68
CA ASN A 214 13.33 -6.63 16.89
C ASN A 214 14.62 -5.94 16.42
N ALA A 215 15.54 -5.69 17.34
CA ALA A 215 16.79 -4.96 17.14
C ALA A 215 17.84 -5.61 16.19
N ASN A 216 17.53 -6.74 15.56
CA ASN A 216 18.41 -7.46 14.62
C ASN A 216 17.93 -7.34 13.16
N VAL A 217 17.42 -6.16 12.77
CA VAL A 217 17.22 -5.88 11.34
C VAL A 217 18.55 -5.42 10.77
N SER A 218 19.09 -6.27 9.90
CA SER A 218 20.31 -6.06 9.11
C SER A 218 20.39 -4.64 8.54
N ARG A 219 21.57 -4.03 8.62
CA ARG A 219 21.97 -2.90 7.77
C ARG A 219 22.18 -3.42 6.33
N THR A 220 21.11 -3.82 5.66
CA THR A 220 20.95 -4.12 4.21
C THR A 220 19.50 -4.66 4.08
N SER A 221 18.54 -3.99 3.46
CA SER A 221 18.46 -3.69 2.03
C SER A 221 17.75 -2.36 1.78
N ALA A 222 18.11 -1.71 0.68
CA ALA A 222 17.51 -0.47 0.24
C ALA A 222 16.07 -0.69 -0.28
N ASP A 223 15.07 -0.50 0.58
CA ASP A 223 13.69 -0.17 0.17
C ASP A 223 13.37 1.30 0.58
N ALA A 224 14.36 2.18 0.41
CA ALA A 224 14.35 3.54 0.93
C ALA A 224 13.58 4.57 0.05
N VAL A 225 12.78 4.14 -0.93
CA VAL A 225 12.40 5.04 -2.05
C VAL A 225 10.88 5.23 -2.21
N THR A 226 10.02 4.38 -1.65
CA THR A 226 8.71 4.20 -2.29
C THR A 226 7.59 5.12 -1.84
N GLY A 227 7.66 5.86 -0.73
CA GLY A 227 6.64 6.86 -0.34
C GLY A 227 5.21 6.36 -0.07
N ALA A 228 4.87 5.12 -0.44
CA ALA A 228 3.58 4.48 -0.36
C ALA A 228 3.55 3.40 0.73
N THR A 229 2.50 3.42 1.56
CA THR A 229 2.36 2.51 2.71
C THR A 229 2.11 1.08 2.24
N ARG A 230 2.93 0.12 2.71
CA ARG A 230 2.64 -1.31 2.53
C ARG A 230 1.31 -1.68 3.19
N LEU A 231 0.46 -2.36 2.43
CA LEU A 231 -0.77 -3.02 2.83
C LEU A 231 -0.43 -4.40 3.42
N HIS A 232 -0.59 -4.52 4.73
CA HIS A 232 -0.58 -5.81 5.41
C HIS A 232 -2.01 -6.32 5.51
N LYS A 233 -2.40 -7.17 4.55
CA LYS A 233 -3.72 -7.78 4.47
C LYS A 233 -3.56 -9.30 4.45
N ASP A 234 -4.31 -10.01 5.29
CA ASP A 234 -4.36 -11.47 5.19
C ASP A 234 -4.79 -11.93 3.80
N CYS A 235 -4.33 -13.11 3.41
CA CYS A 235 -4.71 -13.68 2.12
C CYS A 235 -6.23 -13.85 2.06
N THR A 236 -6.85 -13.38 0.97
CA THR A 236 -8.29 -13.57 0.76
C THR A 236 -8.56 -15.01 0.38
N SER A 237 -9.81 -15.46 0.47
CA SER A 237 -10.19 -16.81 0.01
C SER A 237 -9.82 -17.06 -1.45
N LEU A 238 -9.82 -16.00 -2.28
CA LEU A 238 -9.35 -16.05 -3.66
C LEU A 238 -7.82 -16.21 -3.73
N GLY A 239 -7.06 -15.42 -2.98
CA GLY A 239 -5.60 -15.55 -2.92
C GLY A 239 -5.12 -16.89 -2.36
N GLU A 240 -5.82 -17.43 -1.36
CA GLU A 240 -5.59 -18.77 -0.81
C GLU A 240 -5.89 -19.86 -1.86
N ALA A 241 -6.99 -19.72 -2.60
CA ALA A 241 -7.34 -20.65 -3.66
C ALA A 241 -6.26 -20.68 -4.76
N MET A 242 -5.64 -19.53 -5.07
CA MET A 242 -4.52 -19.43 -6.01
C MET A 242 -3.22 -20.05 -5.49
N SER A 243 -3.17 -20.50 -4.24
CA SER A 243 -2.04 -21.30 -3.71
C SER A 243 -2.16 -22.78 -4.08
N ARG A 244 -3.31 -23.23 -4.61
CA ARG A 244 -3.53 -24.63 -4.99
C ARG A 244 -3.52 -24.76 -6.51
N ASN A 245 -2.49 -25.42 -7.03
CA ASN A 245 -2.33 -25.62 -8.46
C ASN A 245 -3.31 -26.66 -9.01
N ARG A 246 -3.91 -26.34 -10.14
CA ARG A 246 -4.61 -27.28 -11.01
C ARG A 246 -3.90 -27.31 -12.34
N THR A 247 -3.47 -28.48 -12.77
CA THR A 247 -2.89 -28.69 -14.10
C THR A 247 -3.91 -29.27 -15.06
N ALA A 248 -3.71 -29.05 -16.35
CA ALA A 248 -4.45 -29.69 -17.43
C ALA A 248 -3.60 -29.74 -18.70
N SER A 249 -3.91 -30.72 -19.56
CA SER A 249 -3.46 -30.72 -20.95
C SER A 249 -4.17 -29.63 -21.73
N VAL A 250 -3.39 -28.76 -22.37
CA VAL A 250 -3.86 -27.62 -23.14
C VAL A 250 -3.25 -27.67 -24.52
N LYS A 251 -4.10 -27.64 -25.54
CA LYS A 251 -3.68 -27.57 -26.93
C LYS A 251 -3.19 -26.17 -27.30
N ALA A 252 -1.94 -26.06 -27.74
CA ALA A 252 -1.36 -24.84 -28.28
C ALA A 252 -1.11 -24.97 -29.78
N THR A 253 -1.47 -23.93 -30.54
CA THR A 253 -1.17 -23.82 -31.98
C THR A 253 -0.05 -22.79 -32.18
N TYR A 254 1.06 -23.22 -32.76
CA TYR A 254 2.22 -22.40 -33.09
C TYR A 254 2.02 -21.69 -34.44
N ARG A 255 2.90 -20.72 -34.73
CA ARG A 255 2.79 -19.88 -35.94
C ARG A 255 2.90 -20.65 -37.25
N ASP A 256 3.69 -21.71 -37.27
CA ASP A 256 3.85 -22.60 -38.42
C ASP A 256 2.66 -23.57 -38.60
N GLY A 257 1.64 -23.46 -37.75
CA GLY A 257 0.46 -24.33 -37.74
C GLY A 257 0.67 -25.62 -36.97
N ARG A 258 1.86 -25.85 -36.39
CA ARG A 258 2.10 -27.01 -35.51
C ARG A 258 1.19 -26.93 -34.30
N GLU A 259 0.65 -28.07 -33.90
CA GLU A 259 -0.16 -28.19 -32.68
C GLU A 259 0.54 -29.09 -31.67
N GLU A 260 0.51 -28.71 -30.40
CA GLU A 260 1.12 -29.47 -29.30
C GLU A 260 0.16 -29.49 -28.11
N GLU A 261 0.09 -30.64 -27.42
CA GLU A 261 -0.58 -30.77 -26.14
C GLU A 261 0.43 -30.50 -25.02
N LEU A 262 0.16 -29.48 -24.21
CA LEU A 262 1.03 -29.00 -23.15
C LEU A 262 0.37 -29.23 -21.79
N GLU A 263 1.04 -29.92 -20.88
CA GLU A 263 0.64 -29.96 -19.47
C GLU A 263 1.02 -28.61 -18.82
N MET A 264 0.01 -27.84 -18.42
CA MET A 264 0.18 -26.49 -17.86
C MET A 264 -0.60 -26.32 -16.58
N VAL A 265 -0.11 -25.48 -15.67
CA VAL A 265 -0.91 -24.98 -14.55
C VAL A 265 -1.98 -24.05 -15.11
N VAL A 266 -3.25 -24.45 -15.01
CA VAL A 266 -4.41 -23.70 -15.52
C VAL A 266 -5.19 -22.96 -14.43
N TYR A 267 -4.79 -23.12 -13.18
CA TYR A 267 -5.25 -22.33 -12.04
C TYR A 267 -4.22 -22.46 -10.91
N GLY A 268 -3.96 -21.38 -10.18
CA GLY A 268 -2.95 -21.34 -9.12
C GLY A 268 -1.75 -20.47 -9.50
N SER A 269 -0.55 -20.96 -9.18
CA SER A 269 0.70 -20.24 -9.37
C SER A 269 1.81 -21.12 -9.96
N VAL A 270 2.73 -20.52 -10.69
CA VAL A 270 3.78 -21.19 -11.45
C VAL A 270 5.14 -20.67 -10.97
N ASP A 271 5.99 -21.58 -10.53
CA ASP A 271 7.39 -21.26 -10.24
C ASP A 271 8.17 -21.14 -11.54
N MET A 272 8.58 -19.93 -11.90
CA MET A 272 9.33 -19.66 -13.12
C MET A 272 10.85 -19.69 -12.91
N GLY A 273 11.31 -20.11 -11.73
CA GLY A 273 12.73 -20.24 -11.40
C GLY A 273 13.44 -18.92 -11.10
N ASP A 274 12.68 -17.85 -10.88
CA ASP A 274 13.17 -16.49 -10.55
C ASP A 274 12.97 -16.12 -9.07
N GLY A 275 12.62 -17.11 -8.23
CA GLY A 275 12.33 -16.89 -6.80
C GLY A 275 10.91 -16.42 -6.52
N LEU A 276 10.07 -16.30 -7.55
CA LEU A 276 8.65 -15.93 -7.43
C LEU A 276 7.73 -17.06 -7.89
N LEU A 277 6.50 -17.00 -7.40
CA LEU A 277 5.37 -17.77 -7.93
C LEU A 277 4.48 -16.81 -8.72
N TRP A 278 4.42 -17.02 -10.03
CA TRP A 278 3.62 -16.22 -10.96
C TRP A 278 2.20 -16.76 -11.05
N SER A 279 1.20 -15.90 -10.98
CA SER A 279 -0.19 -16.33 -11.16
C SER A 279 -0.41 -16.98 -12.54
N ALA A 280 -1.09 -18.13 -12.58
CA ALA A 280 -1.49 -18.76 -13.83
C ALA A 280 -2.53 -17.93 -14.62
N THR A 281 -3.24 -17.00 -13.97
CA THR A 281 -4.24 -16.11 -14.58
C THR A 281 -3.90 -14.63 -14.41
N ASN A 282 -4.38 -13.79 -15.34
CA ASN A 282 -4.42 -12.34 -15.10
C ASN A 282 -5.38 -12.03 -13.94
N LEU A 283 -5.15 -10.91 -13.25
CA LEU A 283 -6.13 -10.42 -12.28
C LEU A 283 -7.48 -10.19 -12.97
N GLY A 284 -8.56 -10.67 -12.36
CA GLY A 284 -9.91 -10.66 -12.97
C GLY A 284 -10.21 -11.80 -13.95
N ALA A 285 -9.23 -12.61 -14.36
CA ALA A 285 -9.44 -13.74 -15.25
C ALA A 285 -9.74 -15.04 -14.50
N SER A 286 -10.74 -15.80 -14.98
CA SER A 286 -11.06 -17.14 -14.47
C SER A 286 -10.18 -18.26 -15.06
N GLU A 287 -9.52 -18.00 -16.18
CA GLU A 287 -8.71 -18.97 -16.94
C GLU A 287 -7.44 -18.30 -17.50
N PRO A 288 -6.34 -19.06 -17.72
CA PRO A 288 -5.04 -18.50 -18.10
C PRO A 288 -5.02 -17.70 -19.40
N TRP A 289 -5.86 -18.09 -20.36
CA TRP A 289 -5.94 -17.48 -21.68
C TRP A 289 -6.92 -16.32 -21.75
N LYS A 290 -7.69 -16.02 -20.69
CA LYS A 290 -8.59 -14.87 -20.70
C LYS A 290 -7.80 -13.58 -20.44
N PRO A 291 -8.12 -12.47 -21.12
CA PRO A 291 -7.43 -11.19 -20.96
C PRO A 291 -7.38 -10.66 -19.51
N GLY A 292 -8.38 -11.00 -18.69
CA GLY A 292 -8.55 -10.43 -17.35
C GLY A 292 -9.10 -9.01 -17.40
N ASP A 293 -9.02 -8.34 -16.26
CA ASP A 293 -9.43 -6.95 -16.12
C ASP A 293 -8.24 -6.00 -16.41
N HIS A 294 -8.56 -4.80 -16.86
CA HIS A 294 -7.62 -3.69 -17.00
C HIS A 294 -7.73 -2.78 -15.78
N TYR A 295 -6.64 -2.13 -15.42
CA TYR A 295 -6.54 -1.20 -14.29
C TYR A 295 -5.72 0.02 -14.70
N ALA A 296 -6.08 1.21 -14.23
CA ALA A 296 -5.16 2.33 -14.22
C ALA A 296 -4.12 2.10 -13.11
N TRP A 297 -2.89 2.55 -13.30
CA TRP A 297 -1.82 2.28 -12.34
C TRP A 297 -2.14 2.91 -10.98
N GLY A 298 -2.12 2.09 -9.93
CA GLY A 298 -2.49 2.52 -8.57
C GLY A 298 -3.99 2.45 -8.24
N GLU A 299 -4.87 2.29 -9.24
CA GLU A 299 -6.30 2.05 -9.01
C GLU A 299 -6.57 0.55 -8.81
N THR A 300 -7.40 0.21 -7.83
CA THR A 300 -7.60 -1.17 -7.39
C THR A 300 -8.90 -1.79 -7.89
N ALA A 301 -9.68 -1.03 -8.67
CA ALA A 301 -10.94 -1.46 -9.25
C ALA A 301 -10.94 -1.19 -10.76
N PRO A 302 -11.45 -2.11 -11.59
CA PRO A 302 -11.53 -1.90 -13.01
C PRO A 302 -12.62 -0.89 -13.38
N LYS A 303 -12.43 -0.22 -14.51
CA LYS A 303 -13.34 0.74 -15.13
C LYS A 303 -13.66 0.33 -16.55
N LYS A 304 -14.77 0.87 -17.08
CA LYS A 304 -15.13 0.71 -18.50
C LYS A 304 -14.37 1.67 -19.41
N SER A 305 -14.04 2.86 -18.91
CA SER A 305 -13.30 3.89 -19.64
C SER A 305 -12.09 4.37 -18.85
N TYR A 306 -10.99 4.60 -19.55
CA TYR A 306 -9.71 5.03 -18.99
C TYR A 306 -9.24 6.32 -19.64
N THR A 307 -9.36 7.43 -18.92
CA THR A 307 -8.95 8.75 -19.39
C THR A 307 -8.17 9.48 -18.31
N GLU A 308 -7.35 10.44 -18.70
CA GLU A 308 -6.65 11.31 -17.75
C GLU A 308 -7.62 11.99 -16.77
N SER A 309 -8.79 12.43 -17.28
CA SER A 309 -9.81 13.12 -16.50
C SER A 309 -10.49 12.25 -15.43
N ASN A 310 -10.47 10.92 -15.58
CA ASN A 310 -11.11 9.99 -14.65
C ASN A 310 -10.08 9.19 -13.82
N TYR A 311 -8.81 9.56 -13.90
CA TYR A 311 -7.73 8.93 -13.17
C TYR A 311 -7.60 9.51 -11.76
N ALA A 312 -7.73 8.66 -10.74
CA ALA A 312 -7.80 9.07 -9.34
C ALA A 312 -6.52 9.76 -8.82
N TYR A 313 -5.38 9.45 -9.45
CA TYR A 313 -4.05 9.88 -9.01
C TYR A 313 -3.33 10.75 -10.02
N LEU A 314 -4.08 11.45 -10.87
CA LEU A 314 -3.51 12.44 -11.77
C LEU A 314 -2.71 13.48 -10.98
N ASN A 315 -1.45 13.68 -11.35
CA ASN A 315 -0.50 14.57 -10.68
C ASN A 315 -0.27 14.29 -9.18
N LYS A 316 -0.65 13.10 -8.68
CA LYS A 316 -0.37 12.67 -7.30
C LYS A 316 0.85 11.77 -7.28
N ASN A 317 1.69 11.95 -6.25
CA ASN A 317 2.74 11.00 -5.92
C ASN A 317 2.12 9.92 -5.02
N ILE A 318 1.99 8.71 -5.56
CA ILE A 318 1.50 7.54 -4.83
C ILE A 318 2.60 6.49 -4.67
N GLY A 319 3.85 6.93 -4.79
CA GLY A 319 5.05 6.15 -4.58
C GLY A 319 5.81 5.76 -5.84
N ASP A 320 7.09 5.45 -5.67
CA ASP A 320 7.97 5.01 -6.75
C ASP A 320 7.84 3.50 -7.02
N ASP A 321 7.32 2.76 -6.04
CA ASP A 321 6.92 1.35 -6.18
C ASP A 321 5.63 1.16 -5.38
N ILE A 322 4.58 0.73 -6.07
CA ILE A 322 3.27 0.49 -5.43
C ILE A 322 3.08 -0.95 -4.98
N SER A 323 4.03 -1.86 -5.23
CA SER A 323 3.90 -3.28 -4.86
C SER A 323 3.65 -3.41 -3.36
N HIS A 324 2.77 -4.34 -3.00
CA HIS A 324 2.34 -4.54 -1.62
C HIS A 324 1.68 -3.32 -0.98
N THR A 325 1.27 -2.28 -1.70
CA THR A 325 0.60 -1.10 -1.11
C THR A 325 -0.92 -1.15 -1.31
N TRP A 326 -1.63 -0.15 -0.77
CA TRP A 326 -3.06 0.03 -1.00
C TRP A 326 -3.39 0.45 -2.43
N TYR A 327 -2.38 0.82 -3.22
CA TYR A 327 -2.49 1.15 -4.64
C TYR A 327 -2.25 -0.09 -5.54
N ASP A 328 -1.80 -1.20 -4.97
CA ASP A 328 -1.60 -2.45 -5.69
C ASP A 328 -2.91 -3.26 -5.73
N ALA A 329 -3.50 -3.32 -6.94
CA ALA A 329 -4.75 -4.05 -7.17
C ALA A 329 -4.65 -5.55 -6.84
N ALA A 330 -3.49 -6.17 -7.06
CA ALA A 330 -3.28 -7.58 -6.72
C ALA A 330 -3.23 -7.76 -5.20
N SER A 331 -2.49 -6.90 -4.49
CA SER A 331 -2.43 -6.89 -3.02
C SER A 331 -3.82 -6.68 -2.40
N VAL A 332 -4.59 -5.73 -2.91
CA VAL A 332 -5.95 -5.45 -2.43
C VAL A 332 -6.90 -6.62 -2.73
N THR A 333 -6.80 -7.27 -3.87
CA THR A 333 -7.74 -8.32 -4.29
C THR A 333 -7.41 -9.69 -3.67
N LEU A 334 -6.13 -10.06 -3.68
CA LEU A 334 -5.66 -11.39 -3.30
C LEU A 334 -5.14 -11.45 -1.87
N GLY A 335 -4.60 -10.34 -1.33
CA GLY A 335 -4.00 -10.30 0.00
C GLY A 335 -2.79 -11.22 0.17
N GLY A 336 -2.28 -11.32 1.39
CA GLY A 336 -1.04 -12.04 1.70
C GLY A 336 0.16 -11.41 0.97
N ASP A 337 1.04 -12.26 0.44
CA ASP A 337 2.24 -11.83 -0.29
C ASP A 337 1.99 -11.58 -1.80
N TRP A 338 0.74 -11.63 -2.26
CA TRP A 338 0.39 -11.36 -3.65
C TRP A 338 0.55 -9.88 -3.98
N HIS A 339 1.24 -9.55 -5.06
CA HIS A 339 1.50 -8.18 -5.50
C HIS A 339 1.61 -8.06 -7.02
N ILE A 340 1.52 -6.83 -7.54
CA ILE A 340 1.94 -6.52 -8.90
C ILE A 340 3.47 -6.65 -8.97
N PRO A 341 4.03 -7.37 -9.96
CA PRO A 341 5.47 -7.48 -10.11
C PRO A 341 6.15 -6.14 -10.43
N THR A 342 7.35 -5.91 -9.90
CA THR A 342 8.17 -4.73 -10.18
C THR A 342 8.77 -4.77 -11.59
N TYR A 343 9.39 -3.66 -12.02
CA TYR A 343 10.11 -3.60 -13.29
C TYR A 343 11.19 -4.69 -13.38
N GLU A 344 12.00 -4.86 -12.32
CA GLU A 344 13.09 -5.84 -12.28
C GLU A 344 12.61 -7.28 -12.25
N GLN A 345 11.48 -7.56 -11.57
CA GLN A 345 10.88 -8.89 -11.56
C GLN A 345 10.37 -9.29 -12.95
N TRP A 346 9.69 -8.37 -13.66
CA TRP A 346 9.35 -8.58 -15.07
C TRP A 346 10.60 -8.77 -15.94
N HIS A 347 11.62 -7.92 -15.76
CA HIS A 347 12.87 -8.02 -16.51
C HIS A 347 13.51 -9.40 -16.37
N THR A 348 13.57 -9.90 -15.13
CA THR A 348 14.14 -11.21 -14.78
C THR A 348 13.36 -12.35 -15.44
N LEU A 349 12.03 -12.35 -15.33
CA LEU A 349 11.20 -13.37 -15.98
C LEU A 349 11.45 -13.43 -17.48
N LEU A 350 11.37 -12.28 -18.16
CA LEU A 350 11.48 -12.22 -19.62
C LEU A 350 12.87 -12.64 -20.11
N ARG A 351 13.93 -12.29 -19.38
CA ARG A 351 15.32 -12.66 -19.74
C ARG A 351 15.63 -14.13 -19.54
N ASN A 352 15.01 -14.77 -18.55
CA ASN A 352 15.34 -16.13 -18.14
C ASN A 352 14.45 -17.21 -18.79
N CYS A 353 13.42 -16.82 -19.53
CA CYS A 353 12.51 -17.74 -20.21
C CYS A 353 12.77 -17.82 -21.72
N GLY A 354 12.47 -19.00 -22.30
CA GLY A 354 12.20 -19.11 -23.73
C GLY A 354 10.81 -18.54 -24.05
N HIS A 355 10.66 -17.96 -25.25
CA HIS A 355 9.42 -17.29 -25.69
C HIS A 355 8.95 -17.90 -27.00
N GLU A 356 7.69 -18.32 -27.04
CA GLU A 356 7.01 -18.75 -28.26
C GLU A 356 5.65 -18.07 -28.35
N PHE A 357 5.31 -17.49 -29.49
CA PHE A 357 3.99 -16.90 -29.67
C PHE A 357 3.03 -17.95 -30.21
N VAL A 358 1.98 -18.23 -29.46
CA VAL A 358 1.05 -19.33 -29.72
C VAL A 358 -0.40 -18.85 -29.62
N THR A 359 -1.32 -19.69 -30.12
CA THR A 359 -2.75 -19.54 -29.88
C THR A 359 -3.23 -20.67 -28.97
N ILE A 360 -3.84 -20.32 -27.84
CA ILE A 360 -4.46 -21.25 -26.89
C ILE A 360 -5.92 -20.86 -26.72
N ASN A 361 -6.84 -21.80 -26.94
CA ASN A 361 -8.30 -21.54 -26.86
C ASN A 361 -8.76 -20.31 -27.65
N GLY A 362 -8.18 -20.11 -28.85
CA GLY A 362 -8.48 -19.00 -29.74
C GLY A 362 -7.86 -17.65 -29.33
N ILE A 363 -7.11 -17.60 -28.22
CA ILE A 363 -6.45 -16.40 -27.75
C ILE A 363 -4.95 -16.48 -28.06
N LYS A 364 -4.44 -15.43 -28.71
CA LYS A 364 -3.04 -15.26 -29.04
C LYS A 364 -2.26 -14.74 -27.83
N GLY A 365 -1.02 -15.16 -27.66
CA GLY A 365 -0.17 -14.68 -26.58
C GLY A 365 1.20 -15.35 -26.57
N HIS A 366 2.00 -15.01 -25.57
CA HIS A 366 3.33 -15.59 -25.37
C HIS A 366 3.27 -16.78 -24.42
N LEU A 367 3.81 -17.91 -24.85
CA LEU A 367 4.12 -19.06 -24.02
C LEU A 367 5.57 -18.92 -23.55
N LEU A 368 5.72 -18.70 -22.25
CA LEU A 368 7.00 -18.62 -21.57
C LEU A 368 7.40 -20.00 -21.06
N LYS A 369 8.64 -20.40 -21.30
CA LYS A 369 9.23 -21.65 -20.79
C LYS A 369 10.42 -21.34 -19.89
N ALA A 370 10.28 -21.63 -18.61
CA ALA A 370 11.35 -21.47 -17.63
C ALA A 370 12.43 -22.56 -17.77
N GLY A 371 13.62 -22.30 -17.22
CA GLY A 371 14.73 -23.26 -17.22
C GLY A 371 14.43 -24.55 -16.42
N ASN A 372 13.51 -24.48 -15.46
CA ASN A 372 13.00 -25.65 -14.72
C ASN A 372 11.95 -26.47 -15.50
N GLY A 373 11.60 -26.05 -16.73
CA GLY A 373 10.63 -26.72 -17.60
C GLY A 373 9.19 -26.26 -17.44
N ASN A 374 8.87 -25.43 -16.43
CA ASN A 374 7.52 -24.92 -16.24
C ASN A 374 7.10 -23.96 -17.36
N LEU A 375 5.80 -23.97 -17.64
CA LEU A 375 5.17 -23.19 -18.70
C LEU A 375 4.21 -22.15 -18.10
N LEU A 376 4.26 -20.94 -18.62
CA LEU A 376 3.34 -19.86 -18.28
C LEU A 376 2.84 -19.19 -19.56
N PHE A 377 1.52 -19.16 -19.75
CA PHE A 377 0.90 -18.45 -20.87
C PHE A 377 0.52 -17.03 -20.45
N ILE A 378 1.01 -16.05 -21.22
CA ILE A 378 0.71 -14.64 -21.08
C ILE A 378 -0.17 -14.23 -22.29
N PRO A 379 -1.51 -14.17 -22.13
CA PRO A 379 -2.42 -13.86 -23.23
C PRO A 379 -2.26 -12.42 -23.68
N GLY A 380 -2.59 -12.16 -24.94
CA GLY A 380 -2.89 -10.83 -25.43
C GLY A 380 -4.09 -10.25 -24.67
N ASN A 381 -3.94 -9.04 -24.17
CA ASN A 381 -4.97 -8.32 -23.44
C ASN A 381 -5.13 -6.87 -23.92
N GLY A 382 -4.18 -6.35 -24.70
CA GLY A 382 -4.19 -4.98 -25.16
C GLY A 382 -4.12 -3.95 -24.02
N TYR A 383 -4.24 -2.68 -24.40
CA TYR A 383 -4.41 -1.57 -23.47
C TYR A 383 -5.75 -0.89 -23.75
N VAL A 384 -6.33 -0.24 -22.74
CA VAL A 384 -7.60 0.49 -22.84
C VAL A 384 -7.36 1.98 -22.67
N TYR A 385 -7.77 2.76 -23.66
CA TYR A 385 -7.84 4.21 -23.58
C TYR A 385 -9.22 4.67 -24.04
N ASP A 386 -9.83 5.53 -23.25
CA ASP A 386 -11.27 5.74 -23.26
C ASP A 386 -11.97 4.37 -23.16
N GLU A 387 -12.86 3.99 -24.09
CA GLU A 387 -13.55 2.69 -24.09
C GLU A 387 -12.92 1.65 -25.03
N ALA A 388 -11.90 2.02 -25.79
CA ALA A 388 -11.36 1.19 -26.86
C ALA A 388 -10.19 0.32 -26.39
N VAL A 389 -10.22 -0.97 -26.76
CA VAL A 389 -9.08 -1.88 -26.58
C VAL A 389 -8.15 -1.76 -27.78
N GLY A 390 -6.98 -1.18 -27.56
CA GLY A 390 -5.88 -1.15 -28.53
C GLY A 390 -5.13 -2.48 -28.55
N THR A 391 -4.72 -2.93 -29.74
CA THR A 391 -3.83 -4.09 -29.95
C THR A 391 -4.20 -5.33 -29.10
N PRO A 392 -5.45 -5.85 -29.19
CA PRO A 392 -5.97 -6.87 -28.27
C PRO A 392 -5.23 -8.23 -28.31
N ASN A 393 -4.43 -8.47 -29.34
CA ASN A 393 -3.63 -9.69 -29.49
C ASN A 393 -2.22 -9.57 -28.88
N GLU A 394 -1.87 -8.41 -28.33
CA GLU A 394 -0.57 -8.13 -27.74
C GLU A 394 -0.70 -8.02 -26.22
N GLY A 395 0.31 -8.49 -25.48
CA GLY A 395 0.32 -8.43 -24.03
C GLY A 395 0.80 -7.06 -23.53
N PHE A 396 0.03 -6.42 -22.67
CA PHE A 396 0.40 -5.21 -21.94
C PHE A 396 0.15 -5.44 -20.45
N TYR A 397 1.21 -5.30 -19.65
CA TYR A 397 1.16 -5.59 -18.22
C TYR A 397 1.83 -4.50 -17.40
N TRP A 398 1.13 -3.99 -16.39
CA TRP A 398 1.74 -3.05 -15.45
C TRP A 398 2.90 -3.72 -14.70
N ALA A 399 3.97 -2.95 -14.51
CA ALA A 399 4.89 -3.12 -13.41
C ALA A 399 4.47 -2.22 -12.23
N ALA A 400 4.78 -2.63 -11.01
CA ALA A 400 4.54 -1.84 -9.82
C ALA A 400 5.45 -0.61 -9.69
N THR A 401 6.50 -0.53 -10.51
CA THR A 401 7.51 0.52 -10.46
C THR A 401 7.12 1.71 -11.34
N VAL A 402 7.24 2.92 -10.79
CA VAL A 402 7.03 4.17 -11.52
C VAL A 402 8.17 4.38 -12.53
N SER A 403 7.88 5.04 -13.66
CA SER A 403 8.91 5.44 -14.63
C SER A 403 9.28 6.91 -14.46
N ASP A 404 8.29 7.77 -14.25
CA ASP A 404 8.46 9.20 -13.98
C ASP A 404 7.19 9.77 -13.30
N SER A 405 7.09 11.08 -13.14
CA SER A 405 5.98 11.73 -12.43
C SER A 405 4.58 11.42 -13.00
N VAL A 406 4.45 11.00 -14.26
CA VAL A 406 3.15 10.76 -14.92
C VAL A 406 3.04 9.38 -15.56
N ASN A 407 4.15 8.65 -15.72
CA ASN A 407 4.21 7.33 -16.33
C ASN A 407 4.66 6.23 -15.36
N ALA A 408 4.19 5.01 -15.59
CA ALA A 408 4.68 3.80 -14.93
C ALA A 408 5.22 2.82 -15.97
N TYR A 409 6.07 1.88 -15.52
CA TYR A 409 6.64 0.88 -16.42
C TYR A 409 5.60 -0.15 -16.84
N VAL A 410 5.68 -0.57 -18.10
CA VAL A 410 4.81 -1.57 -18.72
C VAL A 410 5.67 -2.62 -19.41
N THR A 411 5.37 -3.88 -19.18
CA THR A 411 5.83 -4.99 -20.01
C THR A 411 4.93 -5.10 -21.23
N TYR A 412 5.52 -5.04 -22.42
CA TYR A 412 4.83 -5.15 -23.70
C TYR A 412 5.33 -6.39 -24.47
N LEU A 413 4.40 -7.17 -24.99
CA LEU A 413 4.60 -8.50 -25.57
C LEU A 413 3.85 -8.61 -26.91
N PRO A 414 4.29 -7.88 -27.95
CA PRO A 414 3.73 -7.98 -29.29
C PRO A 414 4.10 -9.32 -29.92
N GLU A 415 3.55 -9.64 -31.08
CA GLU A 415 3.82 -10.92 -31.72
C GLU A 415 5.33 -11.18 -31.86
N ASN A 416 6.09 -10.31 -32.51
CA ASN A 416 7.49 -10.59 -32.88
C ASN A 416 8.57 -10.10 -31.89
N SER A 417 8.19 -9.62 -30.71
CA SER A 417 9.16 -9.15 -29.73
C SER A 417 8.58 -9.16 -28.32
N TRP A 418 9.41 -8.80 -27.36
CA TRP A 418 9.02 -8.53 -25.99
C TRP A 418 9.94 -7.45 -25.45
N GLY A 419 9.46 -6.69 -24.46
CA GLY A 419 10.26 -5.65 -23.83
C GLY A 419 9.51 -4.92 -22.73
N GLN A 420 10.13 -3.85 -22.24
CA GLN A 420 9.53 -2.95 -21.26
C GLN A 420 9.62 -1.52 -21.78
N SER A 421 8.55 -0.76 -21.56
CA SER A 421 8.40 0.65 -21.91
C SER A 421 7.72 1.37 -20.75
N ASN A 422 7.24 2.59 -20.94
CA ASN A 422 6.42 3.29 -19.98
C ASN A 422 5.19 3.89 -20.66
N TYR A 423 4.08 3.93 -19.92
CA TYR A 423 2.79 4.45 -20.37
C TYR A 423 2.22 5.39 -19.30
N GLY A 424 1.37 6.31 -19.73
CA GLY A 424 0.63 7.19 -18.83
C GLY A 424 -0.17 6.38 -17.83
N ARG A 425 -0.04 6.70 -16.53
CA ARG A 425 -0.63 5.93 -15.42
C ARG A 425 -2.16 5.80 -15.49
N TYR A 426 -2.82 6.67 -16.24
CA TYR A 426 -4.27 6.66 -16.44
C TYR A 426 -4.78 5.58 -17.42
N ILE A 427 -3.89 4.93 -18.18
CA ILE A 427 -4.27 3.93 -19.19
C ILE A 427 -4.66 2.61 -18.52
N GLY A 428 -5.71 1.95 -19.01
CA GLY A 428 -6.11 0.64 -18.52
C GLY A 428 -5.18 -0.44 -19.06
N ILE A 429 -4.42 -1.11 -18.18
CA ILE A 429 -3.50 -2.20 -18.55
C ILE A 429 -3.72 -3.38 -17.59
N GLY A 430 -3.49 -4.61 -18.08
CA GLY A 430 -3.67 -5.82 -17.27
C GLY A 430 -2.59 -6.00 -16.21
N ILE A 431 -2.88 -6.89 -15.26
CA ILE A 431 -1.99 -7.23 -14.16
C ILE A 431 -1.82 -8.75 -14.13
N ARG A 432 -0.57 -9.21 -14.02
CA ARG A 432 -0.19 -10.61 -13.79
C ARG A 432 0.42 -10.71 -12.39
N PRO A 433 -0.36 -11.08 -11.36
CA PRO A 433 0.13 -11.09 -9.98
C PRO A 433 1.29 -12.06 -9.74
N VAL A 434 2.14 -11.74 -8.78
CA VAL A 434 3.22 -12.61 -8.28
C VAL A 434 3.17 -12.68 -6.76
N ARG A 435 3.85 -13.67 -6.18
CA ARG A 435 4.15 -13.74 -4.74
C ARG A 435 5.49 -14.39 -4.49
N THR A 436 6.04 -14.20 -3.30
CA THR A 436 7.32 -14.81 -2.89
C THR A 436 7.21 -16.35 -2.86
N ASN A 437 8.25 -17.01 -3.37
CA ASN A 437 8.40 -18.47 -3.25
C ASN A 437 9.11 -18.82 -1.92
N ASN A 438 8.33 -19.06 -0.86
CA ASN A 438 8.86 -19.31 0.49
C ASN A 438 9.52 -20.71 0.68
N ILE A 439 9.61 -21.53 -0.38
CA ILE A 439 10.17 -22.89 -0.29
C ILE A 439 11.70 -22.86 0.00
N ASN A 440 12.41 -21.79 -0.36
CA ASN A 440 13.86 -21.67 -0.12
C ASN A 440 14.24 -21.19 1.29
N ILE A 441 13.29 -20.72 2.11
CA ILE A 441 13.58 -20.26 3.49
C ILE A 441 13.61 -21.44 4.47
N ALA A 442 12.97 -22.56 4.12
CA ALA A 442 12.95 -23.76 4.95
C ALA A 442 14.27 -24.56 4.88
N SER A 443 14.95 -24.57 3.72
CA SER A 443 16.21 -25.34 3.57
C SER A 443 17.41 -24.69 4.26
N GLU A 444 17.45 -23.37 4.43
CA GLU A 444 18.55 -22.71 5.17
C GLU A 444 18.46 -22.90 6.70
N LYS A 445 17.30 -23.30 7.24
CA LYS A 445 17.14 -23.54 8.69
C LYS A 445 17.59 -24.92 9.14
N ASP A 446 17.73 -25.88 8.23
CA ASP A 446 18.16 -27.24 8.58
C ASP A 446 19.68 -27.46 8.45
N ASP A 447 20.41 -26.54 7.78
CA ASP A 447 21.88 -26.58 7.70
C ASP A 447 22.59 -25.85 8.86
N LEU A 448 21.85 -25.37 9.86
CA LEU A 448 22.36 -24.67 11.05
C LEU A 448 22.11 -25.41 12.38
N LYS A 449 21.91 -26.73 12.35
CA LYS A 449 21.79 -27.57 13.56
C LYS A 449 23.05 -28.34 13.90
#